data_AF-A0A9P1IYZ4-F1
#
_entry.id   AF-A0A9P1IYZ4-F1
#
_cell.length_a   1.000
_cell.length_b   1.000
_cell.length_c   1.000
_cell.angle_alpha   90.00
_cell.angle_beta   90.00
_cell.angle_gamma   90.00
#
_symmetry.space_group_name_H-M   'P 1'
#
loop_
_entity.id
_entity.type
_entity.pdbx_description
1 polymer ?
#
loop_
_entity_poly.entity_id
_entity_poly.type
_entity_poly.pdbx_seq_one_letter_code
_entity_poly.pdbx_strand_id
1 'polypeptide(L)'
;MDKEFNFNLVGESKERKTESSGRCVPEQQHYSAAQGPPEGNGEKKKDSNNKNIFRKVISSLPAMPSMPAMPSMPSMSWKRTEVSQFDLEEKRREAERLERLKKLEEKTMKNNAEREQRYREHDESDRKHEDSQREREENFKKRVHEIEQERTKQQIETDREFENRMKQLNEIAAQNIERQNERHARILDETEKEYDSKIASKQRETRSFINSIQQASERNSNESKMRQQQTIDETNEHLRLADERRKQREQELEELREKTRIELEKSRIMWEERKRQLEEQMKYMEQMMIKQLWSIRLENQFTNRLDFLRTSGREILRNYTVLIETLNIVKRRKANGKEVSEEFYAPKIQVLQISLESEKELMQKESENIGKILLNGQWVFLYPVRDSLDDIVNSCANFSKVLSGVNLPNLLNCIAQLKNAHEDLCSKIDAIPTFDHLKKTNNQFSNLAMIEDEPSQFKIEEIE
;
A
#
# COMPACT_ATOMS: atom_id res chain seq x y z
N MET A 1 -58.64 -24.84 -4.09
CA MET A 1 -59.22 -24.66 -5.44
C MET A 1 -58.27 -23.81 -6.25
N ASP A 2 -57.19 -24.47 -6.68
CA ASP A 2 -56.62 -24.51 -8.03
C ASP A 2 -56.54 -23.20 -8.81
N LYS A 3 -55.32 -22.67 -8.88
CA LYS A 3 -54.84 -21.90 -10.03
C LYS A 3 -53.82 -22.75 -10.77
N GLU A 4 -54.20 -23.13 -11.97
CA GLU A 4 -53.44 -23.96 -12.89
C GLU A 4 -52.13 -23.30 -13.31
N PHE A 5 -51.07 -24.09 -13.20
CA PHE A 5 -49.77 -23.88 -13.82
C PHE A 5 -49.90 -24.14 -15.33
N ASN A 6 -49.51 -23.17 -16.16
CA ASN A 6 -49.27 -23.43 -17.59
C ASN A 6 -47.78 -23.31 -17.90
N PHE A 7 -47.18 -24.47 -18.15
CA PHE A 7 -45.90 -24.64 -18.84
C PHE A 7 -46.13 -24.40 -20.33
N ASN A 8 -45.23 -23.69 -21.00
CA ASN A 8 -44.92 -23.99 -22.39
C ASN A 8 -43.44 -23.68 -22.68
N LEU A 9 -42.75 -24.78 -22.98
CA LEU A 9 -41.36 -24.90 -23.40
C LEU A 9 -41.40 -25.26 -24.90
N VAL A 10 -40.93 -24.38 -25.77
CA VAL A 10 -40.48 -24.67 -27.15
C VAL A 10 -39.45 -23.56 -27.43
N GLY A 11 -38.16 -23.79 -27.65
CA GLY A 11 -37.51 -24.90 -28.31
C GLY A 11 -37.04 -24.40 -29.67
N GLU A 12 -35.84 -23.83 -29.77
CA GLU A 12 -35.12 -23.80 -31.05
C GLU A 12 -33.61 -23.67 -30.84
N SER A 13 -32.94 -24.78 -31.12
CA SER A 13 -31.49 -24.97 -31.21
C SER A 13 -30.98 -24.43 -32.54
N LYS A 14 -29.88 -23.67 -32.53
CA LYS A 14 -29.00 -23.54 -33.71
C LYS A 14 -27.53 -23.70 -33.33
N GLU A 15 -27.10 -24.93 -33.52
CA GLU A 15 -25.85 -25.41 -34.12
C GLU A 15 -24.59 -24.52 -34.07
N ARG A 16 -23.59 -25.07 -33.39
CA ARG A 16 -22.16 -24.80 -33.55
C ARG A 16 -21.68 -25.26 -34.93
N LYS A 17 -20.78 -24.49 -35.53
CA LYS A 17 -19.76 -25.01 -36.44
C LYS A 17 -18.38 -24.58 -35.96
N THR A 18 -17.55 -25.58 -35.71
CA THR A 18 -16.11 -25.50 -35.42
C THR A 18 -15.30 -25.79 -36.69
N GLU A 19 -14.00 -25.48 -36.60
CA GLU A 19 -12.88 -25.90 -37.47
C GLU A 19 -12.71 -25.09 -38.76
N SER A 20 -11.51 -24.72 -39.23
CA SER A 20 -10.09 -24.98 -38.92
C SER A 20 -9.31 -23.76 -39.50
N SER A 21 -8.07 -23.39 -39.20
CA SER A 21 -6.80 -24.10 -39.36
C SER A 21 -5.72 -23.00 -39.31
N GLY A 22 -4.58 -23.22 -38.65
CA GLY A 22 -3.41 -22.34 -38.82
C GLY A 22 -2.41 -22.37 -37.67
N ARG A 23 -1.60 -23.42 -37.61
CA ARG A 23 -0.43 -23.58 -36.72
C ARG A 23 0.58 -22.43 -36.86
N CYS A 24 1.23 -22.05 -35.76
CA CYS A 24 2.69 -22.12 -35.62
C CYS A 24 3.10 -21.89 -34.16
N VAL A 25 3.67 -22.94 -33.57
CA VAL A 25 4.35 -22.97 -32.27
C VAL A 25 5.85 -22.88 -32.56
N PRO A 26 6.63 -22.18 -31.72
CA PRO A 26 7.93 -22.73 -31.36
C PRO A 26 8.09 -22.87 -29.84
N GLU A 27 8.33 -24.12 -29.46
CA GLU A 27 9.28 -24.61 -28.46
C GLU A 27 9.53 -23.76 -27.20
N GLN A 28 8.89 -24.21 -26.10
CA GLN A 28 9.46 -24.14 -24.77
C GLN A 28 10.72 -25.02 -24.70
N GLN A 29 11.87 -24.40 -24.43
CA GLN A 29 13.00 -25.14 -23.85
C GLN A 29 12.95 -25.01 -22.32
N HIS A 30 12.92 -26.17 -21.69
CA HIS A 30 13.14 -26.38 -20.27
C HIS A 30 14.56 -25.98 -19.89
N TYR A 31 14.72 -25.18 -18.82
CA TYR A 31 15.85 -25.32 -17.91
C TYR A 31 15.37 -25.16 -16.47
N SER A 32 15.22 -26.30 -15.81
CA SER A 32 15.31 -26.42 -14.36
C SER A 32 16.78 -26.39 -13.97
N ALA A 33 17.17 -25.48 -13.09
CA ALA A 33 18.34 -25.68 -12.24
C ALA A 33 18.18 -24.84 -10.96
N ALA A 34 17.80 -25.54 -9.90
CA ALA A 34 18.08 -25.13 -8.54
C ALA A 34 19.60 -24.99 -8.37
N GLN A 35 20.06 -23.87 -7.83
CA GLN A 35 21.34 -23.77 -7.14
C GLN A 35 21.21 -22.72 -6.05
N GLY A 36 21.54 -23.15 -4.83
CA GLY A 36 21.34 -22.43 -3.58
C GLY A 36 22.23 -21.19 -3.42
N PRO A 37 22.07 -20.49 -2.28
CA PRO A 37 22.83 -19.28 -2.01
C PRO A 37 24.31 -19.64 -1.77
N PRO A 38 25.26 -18.83 -2.24
CA PRO A 38 26.65 -19.07 -1.92
C PRO A 38 26.91 -18.69 -0.46
N GLU A 39 27.25 -19.71 0.33
CA GLU A 39 28.11 -19.53 1.50
C GLU A 39 29.49 -19.04 1.01
N GLY A 40 29.93 -17.93 1.58
CA GLY A 40 31.22 -17.32 1.28
C GLY A 40 31.74 -16.58 2.50
N ASN A 41 32.36 -17.34 3.39
CA ASN A 41 33.15 -16.87 4.51
C ASN A 41 34.18 -15.82 4.07
N GLY A 42 34.23 -14.73 4.83
CA GLY A 42 35.20 -13.67 4.69
C GLY A 42 35.31 -12.84 5.96
N GLU A 43 35.56 -13.52 7.09
CA GLU A 43 36.10 -12.87 8.28
C GLU A 43 37.41 -12.14 7.91
N LYS A 44 37.34 -10.82 7.79
CA LYS A 44 38.49 -9.95 8.01
C LYS A 44 38.18 -9.03 9.17
N LYS A 45 38.76 -9.38 10.31
CA LYS A 45 39.04 -8.48 11.43
C LYS A 45 39.55 -7.15 10.87
N LYS A 46 38.81 -6.07 11.06
CA LYS A 46 39.35 -4.72 11.02
C LYS A 46 39.50 -4.28 12.46
N ASP A 47 40.75 -4.30 12.90
CA ASP A 47 41.17 -3.65 14.12
C ASP A 47 40.74 -2.18 14.11
N SER A 48 40.06 -1.83 15.20
CA SER A 48 39.89 -0.47 15.66
C SER A 48 41.25 0.18 15.88
N ASN A 49 41.70 1.04 14.96
CA ASN A 49 42.68 2.07 15.28
C ASN A 49 42.66 3.18 14.22
N ASN A 50 41.82 4.20 14.45
CA ASN A 50 42.11 5.54 13.95
C ASN A 50 41.40 6.59 14.82
N LYS A 51 41.89 6.73 16.05
CA LYS A 51 41.79 7.97 16.82
C LYS A 51 43.15 8.68 16.68
N ASN A 52 43.09 10.00 16.49
CA ASN A 52 44.18 10.97 16.55
C ASN A 52 45.16 11.06 15.38
N ILE A 53 44.77 11.75 14.31
CA ILE A 53 45.70 12.59 13.54
C ILE A 53 45.02 13.92 13.21
N PHE A 54 44.74 14.73 14.24
CA PHE A 54 44.55 16.17 14.12
C PHE A 54 44.96 16.82 15.44
N ARG A 55 46.28 17.04 15.60
CA ARG A 55 46.88 18.14 16.37
C ARG A 55 48.39 17.96 16.46
N LYS A 56 49.08 19.10 16.34
CA LYS A 56 50.53 19.34 16.45
C LYS A 56 51.35 19.08 15.17
N VAL A 57 51.45 20.12 14.34
CA VAL A 57 52.76 20.72 13.99
C VAL A 57 52.56 22.23 13.79
N ILE A 58 52.70 22.99 14.87
CA ILE A 58 53.21 24.37 14.81
C ILE A 58 54.66 24.26 15.25
N SER A 59 55.52 25.10 14.67
CA SER A 59 56.94 25.34 14.96
C SER A 59 57.96 24.40 14.28
N SER A 60 58.36 24.78 13.07
CA SER A 60 59.79 24.95 12.73
C SER A 60 59.90 25.52 11.32
N LEU A 61 60.00 26.86 11.23
CA LEU A 61 60.52 27.56 10.06
C LEU A 61 61.95 27.06 9.78
N PRO A 62 62.27 26.55 8.59
CA PRO A 62 63.65 26.47 8.17
C PRO A 62 64.13 27.89 7.85
N ALA A 63 65.24 28.25 8.48
CA ALA A 63 65.96 29.50 8.24
C ALA A 63 66.25 29.71 6.76
N MET A 64 66.08 30.95 6.31
CA MET A 64 66.44 31.36 4.96
C MET A 64 67.92 31.08 4.68
N PRO A 65 68.27 30.49 3.51
CA PRO A 65 69.65 30.40 3.11
C PRO A 65 70.23 31.81 2.89
N SER A 66 71.42 32.00 3.46
CA SER A 66 72.27 33.19 3.38
C SER A 66 72.42 33.70 1.96
N MET A 67 72.33 35.03 1.83
CA MET A 67 72.60 35.75 0.58
C MET A 67 74.00 35.43 0.04
N PRO A 68 74.16 35.19 -1.27
CA PRO A 68 75.47 35.12 -1.88
C PRO A 68 76.13 36.50 -1.91
N ALA A 69 77.45 36.50 -1.78
CA ALA A 69 78.32 37.66 -1.77
C ALA A 69 78.11 38.58 -2.97
N MET A 70 78.14 39.89 -2.70
CA MET A 70 78.12 40.92 -3.73
C MET A 70 79.36 40.83 -4.63
N PRO A 71 79.20 40.77 -5.97
CA PRO A 71 80.30 41.01 -6.88
C PRO A 71 80.70 42.49 -6.85
N SER A 72 82.01 42.73 -6.81
CA SER A 72 82.64 44.03 -6.90
C SER A 72 82.13 44.85 -8.08
N MET A 73 81.81 46.12 -7.83
CA MET A 73 81.39 47.08 -8.84
C MET A 73 82.46 47.30 -9.92
N PRO A 74 82.14 47.12 -11.21
CA PRO A 74 82.88 47.75 -12.28
C PRO A 74 82.48 49.23 -12.37
N SER A 75 83.48 50.09 -12.52
CA SER A 75 83.32 51.54 -12.66
C SER A 75 82.29 51.89 -13.75
N MET A 76 81.23 52.61 -13.36
CA MET A 76 80.28 53.20 -14.29
C MET A 76 80.97 54.30 -15.11
N SER A 77 81.31 53.97 -16.36
CA SER A 77 81.31 54.96 -17.42
C SER A 77 79.84 55.30 -17.72
N TRP A 78 79.49 56.58 -17.65
CA TRP A 78 78.17 57.09 -18.05
C TRP A 78 78.05 56.99 -19.58
N LYS A 79 77.78 55.79 -20.09
CA LYS A 79 77.14 55.64 -21.39
C LYS A 79 75.65 55.66 -21.15
N ARG A 80 74.97 56.71 -21.61
CA ARG A 80 73.52 56.72 -21.81
C ARG A 80 73.17 55.46 -22.58
N THR A 81 72.66 54.45 -21.89
CA THR A 81 71.97 53.35 -22.54
C THR A 81 70.64 53.95 -22.95
N GLU A 82 70.51 54.25 -24.24
CA GLU A 82 69.21 54.51 -24.84
C GLU A 82 68.38 53.26 -24.59
N VAL A 83 67.54 53.30 -23.55
CA VAL A 83 66.55 52.26 -23.30
C VAL A 83 65.64 52.31 -24.51
N SER A 84 65.79 51.32 -25.38
CA SER A 84 64.96 51.17 -26.56
C SER A 84 63.50 51.21 -26.12
N GLN A 85 62.67 52.03 -26.76
CA GLN A 85 61.22 52.05 -26.52
C GLN A 85 60.61 50.63 -26.60
N PHE A 86 61.26 49.76 -27.35
CA PHE A 86 60.92 48.34 -27.47
C PHE A 86 61.05 47.57 -26.14
N ASP A 87 62.12 47.78 -25.36
CA ASP A 87 62.36 47.06 -24.10
C ASP A 87 61.40 47.52 -22.99
N LEU A 88 61.00 48.79 -23.02
CA LEU A 88 59.97 49.34 -22.13
C LEU A 88 58.58 48.79 -22.49
N GLU A 89 58.29 48.65 -23.77
CA GLU A 89 57.02 48.11 -24.26
C GLU A 89 56.91 46.59 -24.07
N GLU A 90 58.02 45.87 -24.18
CA GLU A 90 58.10 44.44 -23.89
C GLU A 90 57.88 44.16 -22.39
N LYS A 91 58.54 44.92 -21.50
CA LYS A 91 58.28 44.85 -20.05
C LYS A 91 56.84 45.21 -19.68
N ARG A 92 56.24 46.16 -20.41
CA ARG A 92 54.83 46.54 -20.19
C ARG A 92 53.87 45.43 -20.63
N ARG A 93 54.14 44.78 -21.76
CA ARG A 93 53.38 43.58 -22.21
C ARG A 93 53.53 42.40 -21.26
N GLU A 94 54.72 42.21 -20.69
CA GLU A 94 55.01 41.13 -19.76
C GLU A 94 54.30 41.35 -18.41
N ALA A 95 54.29 42.60 -17.91
CA ALA A 95 53.54 42.99 -16.72
C ALA A 95 52.01 42.83 -16.90
N GLU A 96 51.44 43.23 -18.05
CA GLU A 96 50.02 43.02 -18.35
C GLU A 96 49.66 41.53 -18.44
N ARG A 97 50.55 40.68 -18.98
CA ARG A 97 50.34 39.23 -19.02
C ARG A 97 50.31 38.64 -17.61
N LEU A 98 51.25 39.04 -16.75
CA LEU A 98 51.31 38.62 -15.35
C LEU A 98 50.09 39.07 -14.56
N GLU A 99 49.59 40.28 -14.79
CA GLU A 99 48.37 40.79 -14.14
C GLU A 99 47.12 40.01 -14.59
N ARG A 100 47.01 39.68 -15.88
CA ARG A 100 45.92 38.84 -16.41
C ARG A 100 45.95 37.43 -15.83
N LEU A 101 47.13 36.83 -15.68
CA LEU A 101 47.30 35.51 -15.07
C LEU A 101 46.87 35.51 -13.59
N LYS A 102 47.30 36.52 -12.81
CA LYS A 102 46.87 36.67 -11.40
C LYS A 102 45.36 36.83 -11.28
N LYS A 103 44.73 37.64 -12.14
CA LYS A 103 43.26 37.79 -12.17
C LYS A 103 42.55 36.49 -12.53
N LEU A 104 43.15 35.66 -13.39
CA LEU A 104 42.62 34.35 -13.75
C LEU A 104 42.72 33.36 -12.59
N GLU A 105 43.85 33.30 -11.89
CA GLU A 105 44.04 32.47 -10.69
C GLU A 105 43.11 32.89 -9.54
N GLU A 106 42.93 34.19 -9.32
CA GLU A 106 42.01 34.68 -8.29
C GLU A 106 40.55 34.32 -8.61
N LYS A 107 40.17 34.35 -9.89
CA LYS A 107 38.84 33.95 -10.35
C LYS A 107 38.62 32.43 -10.26
N THR A 108 39.63 31.61 -10.54
CA THR A 108 39.53 30.16 -10.38
C THR A 108 39.47 29.75 -8.90
N MET A 109 40.25 30.42 -8.05
CA MET A 109 40.18 30.24 -6.59
C MET A 109 38.79 30.58 -6.03
N LYS A 110 38.20 31.72 -6.43
CA LYS A 110 36.85 32.12 -6.02
C LYS A 110 35.78 31.12 -6.51
N ASN A 111 35.85 30.69 -7.77
CA ASN A 111 34.92 29.69 -8.30
C ASN A 111 35.04 28.33 -7.58
N ASN A 112 36.25 27.90 -7.23
CA ASN A 112 36.44 26.65 -6.49
C ASN A 112 35.89 26.77 -5.06
N ALA A 113 36.10 27.91 -4.38
CA ALA A 113 35.54 28.15 -3.05
C ALA A 113 34.01 28.18 -3.05
N GLU A 114 33.38 28.85 -4.02
CA GLU A 114 31.91 28.83 -4.16
C GLU A 114 31.37 27.43 -4.47
N ARG A 115 32.08 26.65 -5.29
CA ARG A 115 31.69 25.28 -5.61
C ARG A 115 31.78 24.37 -4.39
N GLU A 116 32.85 24.50 -3.60
CA GLU A 116 33.03 23.76 -2.36
C GLU A 116 31.97 24.14 -1.32
N GLN A 117 31.58 25.41 -1.24
CA GLN A 117 30.51 25.87 -0.36
C GLN A 117 29.15 25.27 -0.76
N ARG A 118 28.82 25.23 -2.06
CA ARG A 118 27.59 24.56 -2.53
C ARG A 118 27.57 23.06 -2.22
N TYR A 119 28.71 22.37 -2.32
CA TYR A 119 28.79 20.96 -1.93
C TYR A 119 28.54 20.78 -0.43
N ARG A 120 29.09 21.65 0.43
CA ARG A 120 28.82 21.60 1.88
C ARG A 120 27.35 21.88 2.21
N GLU A 121 26.75 22.86 1.55
CA GLU A 121 25.32 23.18 1.74
C GLU A 121 24.41 22.03 1.28
N HIS A 122 24.76 21.34 0.19
CA HIS A 122 24.04 20.15 -0.27
C HIS A 122 24.19 18.98 0.71
N ASP A 123 25.42 18.67 1.16
CA ASP A 123 25.67 17.61 2.15
C ASP A 123 24.91 17.87 3.46
N GLU A 124 24.81 19.13 3.89
CA GLU A 124 24.06 19.49 5.10
C GLU A 124 22.53 19.35 4.89
N SER A 125 22.05 19.67 3.69
CA SER A 125 20.64 19.45 3.30
C SER A 125 20.29 17.96 3.28
N ASP A 126 21.14 17.12 2.70
CA ASP A 126 20.94 15.68 2.62
C ASP A 126 20.92 15.05 4.02
N ARG A 127 21.84 15.46 4.91
CA ARG A 127 21.84 15.02 6.31
C ARG A 127 20.57 15.41 7.05
N LYS A 128 20.09 16.65 6.89
CA LYS A 128 18.83 17.10 7.51
C LYS A 128 17.62 16.32 6.99
N HIS A 129 17.62 15.98 5.70
CA HIS A 129 16.56 15.16 5.12
C HIS A 129 16.60 13.72 5.66
N GLU A 130 17.78 13.10 5.75
CA GLU A 130 17.96 11.78 6.36
C GLU A 130 17.50 11.75 7.82
N ASP A 131 17.89 12.75 8.63
CA ASP A 131 17.50 12.84 10.03
C ASP A 131 15.98 13.02 10.18
N SER A 132 15.36 13.86 9.34
CA SER A 132 13.90 14.02 9.30
C SER A 132 13.18 12.75 8.85
N GLN A 133 13.78 11.96 7.96
CA GLN A 133 13.22 10.69 7.52
C GLN A 133 13.30 9.63 8.63
N ARG A 134 14.44 9.56 9.33
CA ARG A 134 14.61 8.66 10.49
C ARG A 134 13.66 9.01 11.63
N GLU A 135 13.45 10.29 11.92
CA GLU A 135 12.49 10.74 12.95
C GLU A 135 11.05 10.35 12.59
N ARG A 136 10.66 10.49 11.32
CA ARG A 136 9.34 10.04 10.83
C ARG A 136 9.18 8.52 10.93
N GLU A 137 10.23 7.75 10.62
CA GLU A 137 10.21 6.29 10.75
C GLU A 137 10.13 5.83 12.21
N GLU A 138 10.86 6.47 13.14
CA GLU A 138 10.75 6.17 14.57
C GLU A 138 9.36 6.50 15.11
N ASN A 139 8.79 7.65 14.73
CA ASN A 139 7.44 8.02 15.13
C ASN A 139 6.39 7.07 14.56
N PHE A 140 6.55 6.61 13.33
CA PHE A 140 5.67 5.60 12.74
C PHE A 140 5.75 4.28 13.51
N LYS A 141 6.96 3.79 13.82
CA LYS A 141 7.17 2.56 14.61
C LYS A 141 6.54 2.66 16.00
N LYS A 142 6.72 3.78 16.70
CA LYS A 142 6.07 4.03 18.00
C LYS A 142 4.55 3.98 17.90
N ARG A 143 3.98 4.63 16.87
CA ARG A 143 2.53 4.67 16.68
C ARG A 143 1.93 3.30 16.33
N VAL A 144 2.62 2.50 15.53
CA VAL A 144 2.22 1.11 15.26
C VAL A 144 2.22 0.31 16.56
N HIS A 145 3.27 0.46 17.38
CA HIS A 145 3.36 -0.24 18.66
C HIS A 145 2.27 0.17 19.65
N GLU A 146 1.93 1.47 19.72
CA GLU A 146 0.82 1.97 20.54
C GLU A 146 -0.53 1.39 20.11
N ILE A 147 -0.79 1.33 18.80
CA ILE A 147 -2.02 0.73 18.25
C ILE A 147 -2.09 -0.78 18.56
N GLU A 148 -0.97 -1.50 18.48
CA GLU A 148 -0.91 -2.92 18.83
C GLU A 148 -1.17 -3.15 20.32
N GLN A 149 -0.59 -2.33 21.20
CA GLN A 149 -0.84 -2.37 22.65
C GLN A 149 -2.30 -2.06 22.97
N GLU A 150 -2.91 -1.09 22.29
CA GLU A 150 -4.31 -0.73 22.50
C GLU A 150 -5.26 -1.85 22.04
N ARG A 151 -4.98 -2.49 20.89
CA ARG A 151 -5.70 -3.69 20.44
C ARG A 151 -5.60 -4.84 21.43
N THR A 152 -4.40 -5.13 21.94
CA THR A 152 -4.23 -6.20 22.93
C THR A 152 -4.96 -5.89 24.24
N LYS A 153 -4.95 -4.63 24.69
CA LYS A 153 -5.69 -4.20 25.88
C LYS A 153 -7.20 -4.38 25.68
N GLN A 154 -7.75 -3.96 24.54
CA GLN A 154 -9.16 -4.16 24.23
C GLN A 154 -9.52 -5.65 24.20
N GLN A 155 -8.65 -6.49 23.64
CA GLN A 155 -8.89 -7.93 23.57
C GLN A 155 -8.91 -8.58 24.98
N ILE A 156 -7.97 -8.18 25.85
CA ILE A 156 -7.96 -8.64 27.25
C ILE A 156 -9.22 -8.16 28.00
N GLU A 157 -9.70 -6.95 27.75
CA GLU A 157 -10.95 -6.44 28.35
C GLU A 157 -12.16 -7.24 27.87
N THR A 158 -12.26 -7.53 26.57
CA THR A 158 -13.35 -8.37 26.03
C THR A 158 -13.32 -9.80 26.58
N ASP A 159 -12.12 -10.38 26.74
CA ASP A 159 -11.96 -11.73 27.30
C ASP A 159 -12.40 -11.77 28.77
N ARG A 160 -12.07 -10.73 29.55
CA ARG A 160 -12.54 -10.59 30.95
C ARG A 160 -14.04 -10.41 31.05
N GLU A 161 -14.64 -9.61 30.19
CA GLU A 161 -16.09 -9.44 30.14
C GLU A 161 -16.79 -10.76 29.81
N PHE A 162 -16.24 -11.53 28.86
CA PHE A 162 -16.73 -12.85 28.50
C PHE A 162 -16.62 -13.84 29.66
N GLU A 163 -15.46 -13.92 30.33
CA GLU A 163 -15.27 -14.77 31.51
C GLU A 163 -16.24 -14.42 32.64
N ASN A 164 -16.47 -13.13 32.89
CA ASN A 164 -17.42 -12.68 33.90
C ASN A 164 -18.85 -13.08 33.55
N ARG A 165 -19.27 -12.94 32.29
CA ARG A 165 -20.60 -13.40 31.84
C ARG A 165 -20.75 -14.91 31.99
N MET A 166 -19.70 -15.69 31.65
CA MET A 166 -19.71 -17.13 31.84
C MET A 166 -19.78 -17.54 33.32
N LYS A 167 -19.07 -16.84 34.22
CA LYS A 167 -19.19 -17.05 35.67
C LYS A 167 -20.60 -16.77 36.17
N GLN A 168 -21.21 -15.65 35.76
CA GLN A 168 -22.59 -15.32 36.14
C GLN A 168 -23.59 -16.38 35.66
N LEU A 169 -23.46 -16.85 34.42
CA LEU A 169 -24.32 -17.93 33.90
C LEU A 169 -24.17 -19.22 34.68
N ASN A 170 -22.94 -19.59 35.04
CA ASN A 170 -22.66 -20.77 35.85
C ASN A 170 -23.21 -20.63 37.28
N GLU A 171 -23.11 -19.45 37.90
CA GLU A 171 -23.71 -19.17 39.21
C GLU A 171 -25.23 -19.27 39.18
N ILE A 172 -25.88 -18.71 38.14
CA ILE A 172 -27.34 -18.81 37.96
C ILE A 172 -27.76 -20.27 37.77
N ALA A 173 -27.01 -21.03 36.96
CA ALA A 173 -27.26 -22.45 36.76
C ALA A 173 -27.11 -23.25 38.07
N ALA A 174 -26.07 -22.98 38.86
CA ALA A 174 -25.85 -23.61 40.16
C ALA A 174 -26.97 -23.28 41.15
N GLN A 175 -27.38 -22.01 41.25
CA GLN A 175 -28.49 -21.59 42.11
C GLN A 175 -29.83 -22.24 41.71
N ASN A 176 -30.06 -22.43 40.41
CA ASN A 176 -31.27 -23.11 39.94
C ASN A 176 -31.27 -24.60 40.31
N ILE A 177 -30.11 -25.28 40.20
CA ILE A 177 -29.96 -26.67 40.65
C ILE A 177 -30.17 -26.77 42.16
N GLU A 178 -29.60 -25.85 42.94
CA GLU A 178 -29.77 -25.81 44.40
C GLU A 178 -31.24 -25.59 44.80
N ARG A 179 -31.93 -24.63 44.17
CA ARG A 179 -33.39 -24.42 44.38
C ARG A 179 -34.23 -25.63 43.99
N GLN A 180 -33.86 -26.34 42.92
CA GLN A 180 -34.52 -27.59 42.55
C GLN A 180 -34.30 -28.66 43.61
N ASN A 181 -33.07 -28.82 44.09
CA ASN A 181 -32.74 -29.77 45.15
C ASN A 181 -33.46 -29.45 46.47
N GLU A 182 -33.56 -28.17 46.85
CA GLU A 182 -34.34 -27.75 48.03
C GLU A 182 -35.83 -28.05 47.86
N ARG A 183 -36.40 -27.79 46.68
CA ARG A 183 -37.79 -28.17 46.38
C ARG A 183 -37.97 -29.67 46.48
N HIS A 184 -37.06 -30.46 45.91
CA HIS A 184 -37.11 -31.91 45.98
C HIS A 184 -36.99 -32.40 47.44
N ALA A 185 -36.10 -31.83 48.25
CA ALA A 185 -35.95 -32.17 49.65
C ALA A 185 -37.21 -31.83 50.47
N ARG A 186 -37.84 -30.67 50.24
CA ARG A 186 -39.11 -30.31 50.88
C ARG A 186 -40.24 -31.25 50.48
N ILE A 187 -40.34 -31.60 49.19
CA ILE A 187 -41.32 -32.59 48.72
C ILE A 187 -41.07 -33.94 49.40
N LEU A 188 -39.82 -34.38 49.54
CA LEU A 188 -39.47 -35.61 50.23
C LEU A 188 -39.87 -35.56 51.71
N ASP A 189 -39.55 -34.48 52.44
CA ASP A 189 -39.93 -34.29 53.85
C ASP A 189 -41.46 -34.18 54.05
N GLU A 190 -42.16 -33.50 53.14
CA GLU A 190 -43.63 -33.46 53.15
C GLU A 190 -44.23 -34.84 52.89
N THR A 191 -43.67 -35.60 51.95
CA THR A 191 -44.11 -36.97 51.69
C THR A 191 -43.78 -37.90 52.85
N GLU A 192 -42.65 -37.71 53.52
CA GLU A 192 -42.24 -38.48 54.71
C GLU A 192 -43.16 -38.16 55.89
N LYS A 193 -43.46 -36.87 56.15
CA LYS A 193 -44.47 -36.45 57.14
C LYS A 193 -45.86 -36.95 56.81
N GLU A 194 -46.25 -36.99 55.54
CA GLU A 194 -47.53 -37.55 55.11
C GLU A 194 -47.55 -39.07 55.31
N TYR A 195 -46.45 -39.77 55.04
CA TYR A 195 -46.29 -41.19 55.32
C TYR A 195 -46.30 -41.48 56.82
N ASP A 196 -45.59 -40.71 57.64
CA ASP A 196 -45.57 -40.84 59.09
C ASP A 196 -46.92 -40.49 59.70
N SER A 197 -47.61 -39.47 59.18
CA SER A 197 -48.99 -39.15 59.55
C SER A 197 -49.94 -40.27 59.14
N LYS A 198 -49.77 -40.87 57.96
CA LYS A 198 -50.54 -42.05 57.53
C LYS A 198 -50.23 -43.28 58.37
N ILE A 199 -48.98 -43.49 58.81
CA ILE A 199 -48.59 -44.57 59.70
C ILE A 199 -49.13 -44.31 61.10
N ALA A 200 -49.07 -43.08 61.61
CA ALA A 200 -49.63 -42.69 62.90
C ALA A 200 -51.15 -42.73 62.89
N SER A 201 -51.81 -42.32 61.80
CA SER A 201 -53.24 -42.46 61.58
C SER A 201 -53.60 -43.92 61.50
N LYS A 202 -52.89 -44.73 60.71
CA LYS A 202 -53.09 -46.19 60.68
C LYS A 202 -52.83 -46.81 62.04
N GLN A 203 -51.84 -46.39 62.83
CA GLN A 203 -51.61 -46.92 64.18
C GLN A 203 -52.69 -46.46 65.16
N ARG A 204 -53.21 -45.24 65.05
CA ARG A 204 -54.36 -44.74 65.82
C ARG A 204 -55.64 -45.44 65.40
N GLU A 205 -55.84 -45.68 64.12
CA GLU A 205 -56.91 -46.48 63.54
C GLU A 205 -56.77 -47.92 63.97
N THR A 206 -55.57 -48.51 64.05
CA THR A 206 -55.36 -49.87 64.57
C THR A 206 -55.60 -49.89 66.08
N ARG A 207 -55.20 -48.87 66.85
CA ARG A 207 -55.52 -48.76 68.28
C ARG A 207 -57.00 -48.50 68.52
N SER A 208 -57.65 -47.69 67.68
CA SER A 208 -59.08 -47.43 67.68
C SER A 208 -59.87 -48.64 67.18
N PHE A 209 -59.31 -49.43 66.26
CA PHE A 209 -59.86 -50.66 65.73
C PHE A 209 -59.70 -51.77 66.75
N ILE A 210 -58.57 -51.84 67.48
CA ILE A 210 -58.37 -52.73 68.63
C ILE A 210 -59.31 -52.33 69.78
N ASN A 211 -59.45 -51.03 70.10
CA ASN A 211 -60.45 -50.53 71.05
C ASN A 211 -61.89 -50.76 70.57
N SER A 212 -62.14 -50.66 69.26
CA SER A 212 -63.44 -50.95 68.66
C SER A 212 -63.68 -52.44 68.51
N ILE A 213 -62.65 -53.30 68.46
CA ILE A 213 -62.75 -54.76 68.53
C ILE A 213 -62.97 -55.16 69.99
N GLN A 214 -62.40 -54.46 70.96
CA GLN A 214 -62.74 -54.62 72.38
C GLN A 214 -64.17 -54.15 72.68
N GLN A 215 -64.67 -53.08 72.06
CA GLN A 215 -66.08 -52.64 72.17
C GLN A 215 -67.05 -53.40 71.24
N ALA A 216 -66.61 -53.88 70.08
CA ALA A 216 -67.39 -54.72 69.16
C ALA A 216 -67.33 -56.22 69.54
N SER A 217 -66.41 -56.61 70.43
CA SER A 217 -66.46 -57.88 71.16
C SER A 217 -67.68 -57.95 72.09
N GLU A 218 -68.35 -56.82 72.39
CA GLU A 218 -69.66 -56.78 73.08
C GLU A 218 -70.84 -56.48 72.15
N ARG A 219 -70.61 -56.15 70.87
CA ARG A 219 -71.69 -55.96 69.90
C ARG A 219 -71.31 -56.57 68.57
N ASN A 220 -71.70 -57.83 68.48
CA ASN A 220 -71.59 -58.70 67.34
C ASN A 220 -71.96 -58.01 66.01
N SER A 221 -71.15 -58.34 65.00
CA SER A 221 -71.57 -58.84 63.70
C SER A 221 -72.47 -57.94 62.84
N ASN A 222 -71.84 -57.23 61.92
CA ASN A 222 -72.17 -57.16 60.47
C ASN A 222 -72.10 -55.74 59.91
N GLU A 223 -70.93 -55.32 59.39
CA GLU A 223 -70.89 -54.37 58.25
C GLU A 223 -69.48 -54.20 57.61
N SER A 224 -68.64 -55.25 57.62
CA SER A 224 -67.23 -55.14 57.16
C SER A 224 -67.02 -55.41 55.65
N LYS A 225 -68.00 -55.11 54.78
CA LYS A 225 -67.83 -55.30 53.32
C LYS A 225 -68.06 -54.05 52.46
N MET A 226 -68.68 -52.98 52.97
CA MET A 226 -68.80 -51.71 52.22
C MET A 226 -67.64 -50.73 52.47
N ARG A 227 -67.09 -50.66 53.69
CA ARG A 227 -66.01 -49.71 54.02
C ARG A 227 -64.68 -50.05 53.34
N GLN A 228 -64.37 -51.33 53.12
CA GLN A 228 -63.16 -51.72 52.37
C GLN A 228 -63.26 -51.36 50.88
N GLN A 229 -64.45 -51.37 50.28
CA GLN A 229 -64.62 -50.96 48.89
C GLN A 229 -64.44 -49.44 48.74
N GLN A 230 -65.02 -48.64 49.64
CA GLN A 230 -64.83 -47.17 49.62
C GLN A 230 -63.38 -46.75 49.83
N THR A 231 -62.64 -47.37 50.77
CA THR A 231 -61.22 -47.04 50.95
C THR A 231 -60.37 -47.49 49.77
N ILE A 232 -60.70 -48.62 49.12
CA ILE A 232 -60.03 -49.04 47.88
C ILE A 232 -60.31 -48.05 46.75
N ASP A 233 -61.55 -47.58 46.62
CA ASP A 233 -61.96 -46.64 45.58
C ASP A 233 -61.30 -45.26 45.80
N GLU A 234 -61.25 -44.74 47.02
CA GLU A 234 -60.54 -43.49 47.38
C GLU A 234 -59.03 -43.61 47.14
N THR A 235 -58.42 -44.75 47.49
CA THR A 235 -56.98 -44.97 47.26
C THR A 235 -56.66 -45.05 45.76
N ASN A 236 -57.52 -45.71 44.99
CA ASN A 236 -57.40 -45.78 43.53
C ASN A 236 -57.60 -44.40 42.88
N GLU A 237 -58.52 -43.58 43.41
CA GLU A 237 -58.72 -42.20 42.95
C GLU A 237 -57.49 -41.33 43.24
N HIS A 238 -56.89 -41.44 44.42
CA HIS A 238 -55.65 -40.74 44.76
C HIS A 238 -54.47 -41.18 43.89
N LEU A 239 -54.33 -42.48 43.60
CA LEU A 239 -53.31 -42.98 42.69
C LEU A 239 -53.53 -42.47 41.26
N ARG A 240 -54.78 -42.43 40.79
CA ARG A 240 -55.12 -41.89 39.46
C ARG A 240 -54.77 -40.39 39.37
N LEU A 241 -55.10 -39.61 40.39
CA LEU A 241 -54.77 -38.19 40.46
C LEU A 241 -53.25 -37.93 40.55
N ALA A 242 -52.51 -38.79 41.25
CA ALA A 242 -51.05 -38.70 41.30
C ALA A 242 -50.40 -39.01 39.94
N ASP A 243 -50.90 -40.03 39.23
CA ASP A 243 -50.46 -40.35 37.87
C ASP A 243 -50.82 -39.24 36.86
N GLU A 244 -52.01 -38.63 36.97
CA GLU A 244 -52.40 -37.47 36.17
C GLU A 244 -51.45 -36.27 36.42
N ARG A 245 -51.12 -35.97 37.68
CA ARG A 245 -50.15 -34.91 38.01
C ARG A 245 -48.74 -35.22 37.53
N ARG A 246 -48.31 -36.48 37.58
CA ARG A 246 -47.01 -36.92 37.05
C ARG A 246 -46.95 -36.70 35.53
N LYS A 247 -48.00 -37.12 34.81
CA LYS A 247 -48.12 -36.92 33.36
C LYS A 247 -48.13 -35.43 32.98
N GLN A 248 -48.81 -34.59 33.75
CA GLN A 248 -48.81 -33.13 33.54
C GLN A 248 -47.40 -32.52 33.72
N ARG A 249 -46.68 -32.88 34.78
CA ARG A 249 -45.31 -32.39 34.99
C ARG A 249 -44.34 -32.85 33.90
N GLU A 250 -44.49 -34.09 33.44
CA GLU A 250 -43.67 -34.64 32.36
C GLU A 250 -43.95 -33.89 31.04
N GLN A 251 -45.22 -33.61 30.73
CA GLN A 251 -45.59 -32.76 29.59
C GLN A 251 -45.06 -31.32 29.70
N GLU A 252 -45.20 -30.66 30.85
CA GLU A 252 -44.68 -29.31 31.06
C GLU A 252 -43.14 -29.24 30.90
N LEU A 253 -42.45 -30.28 31.38
CA LEU A 253 -40.99 -30.37 31.28
C LEU A 253 -40.54 -30.67 29.84
N GLU A 254 -41.32 -31.46 29.10
CA GLU A 254 -41.11 -31.70 27.66
C GLU A 254 -41.36 -30.43 26.83
N GLU A 255 -42.44 -29.69 27.12
CA GLU A 255 -42.71 -28.39 26.50
C GLU A 255 -41.60 -27.36 26.79
N LEU A 256 -41.08 -27.32 28.02
CA LEU A 256 -39.98 -26.42 28.39
C LEU A 256 -38.68 -26.76 27.65
N ARG A 257 -38.37 -28.06 27.52
CA ARG A 257 -37.22 -28.55 26.75
C ARG A 257 -37.34 -28.19 25.28
N GLU A 258 -38.52 -28.37 24.70
CA GLU A 258 -38.75 -28.04 23.29
C GLU A 258 -38.69 -26.53 23.06
N LYS A 259 -39.25 -25.71 23.95
CA LYS A 259 -39.09 -24.23 23.90
C LYS A 259 -37.62 -23.81 23.95
N THR A 260 -36.85 -24.40 24.87
CA THR A 260 -35.41 -24.11 25.02
C THR A 260 -34.65 -24.52 23.76
N ARG A 261 -34.97 -25.68 23.17
CA ARG A 261 -34.38 -26.15 21.91
C ARG A 261 -34.67 -25.19 20.76
N ILE A 262 -35.92 -24.75 20.62
CA ILE A 262 -36.32 -23.79 19.58
C ILE A 262 -35.58 -22.47 19.75
N GLU A 263 -35.42 -21.98 20.99
CA GLU A 263 -34.75 -20.72 21.26
C GLU A 263 -33.23 -20.77 21.03
N LEU A 264 -32.59 -21.90 21.37
CA LEU A 264 -31.20 -22.18 21.03
C LEU A 264 -31.00 -22.28 19.51
N GLU A 265 -31.90 -22.94 18.79
CA GLU A 265 -31.82 -23.05 17.33
C GLU A 265 -32.02 -21.70 16.64
N LYS A 266 -32.98 -20.88 17.12
CA LYS A 266 -33.14 -19.50 16.66
C LYS A 266 -31.88 -18.66 16.91
N SER A 267 -31.28 -18.80 18.09
CA SER A 267 -30.03 -18.11 18.43
C SER A 267 -28.87 -18.55 17.54
N ARG A 268 -28.78 -19.85 17.24
CA ARG A 268 -27.79 -20.42 16.31
C ARG A 268 -27.95 -19.82 14.91
N ILE A 269 -29.16 -19.83 14.35
CA ILE A 269 -29.46 -19.28 13.02
C ILE A 269 -29.10 -17.78 12.97
N MET A 270 -29.51 -17.00 13.96
CA MET A 270 -29.19 -15.57 14.05
C MET A 270 -27.67 -15.32 14.12
N TRP A 271 -26.93 -16.16 14.84
CA TRP A 271 -25.49 -16.03 14.96
C TRP A 271 -24.77 -16.43 13.66
N GLU A 272 -25.21 -17.52 13.01
CA GLU A 272 -24.68 -17.95 11.71
C GLU A 272 -24.90 -16.88 10.64
N GLU A 273 -26.08 -16.26 10.59
CA GLU A 273 -26.38 -15.17 9.67
C GLU A 273 -25.52 -13.93 9.95
N ARG A 274 -25.39 -13.54 11.23
CA ARG A 274 -24.52 -12.41 11.61
C ARG A 274 -23.05 -12.67 11.29
N LYS A 275 -22.59 -13.91 11.49
CA LYS A 275 -21.22 -14.31 11.12
C LYS A 275 -21.02 -14.22 9.61
N ARG A 276 -21.97 -14.71 8.82
CA ARG A 276 -21.93 -14.61 7.36
C ARG A 276 -21.86 -13.15 6.88
N GLN A 277 -22.68 -12.27 7.45
CA GLN A 277 -22.67 -10.84 7.13
C GLN A 277 -21.33 -10.18 7.46
N LEU A 278 -20.72 -10.53 8.61
CA LEU A 278 -19.38 -10.05 8.96
C LEU A 278 -18.30 -10.55 7.99
N GLU A 279 -18.37 -11.81 7.55
CA GLU A 279 -17.44 -12.36 6.56
C GLU A 279 -17.59 -11.67 5.19
N GLU A 280 -18.82 -11.36 4.77
CA GLU A 280 -19.09 -10.60 3.54
C GLU A 280 -18.56 -9.16 3.65
N GLN A 281 -18.77 -8.48 4.78
CA GLN A 281 -18.21 -7.14 5.03
C GLN A 281 -16.68 -7.14 5.06
N MET A 282 -16.05 -8.13 5.69
CA MET A 282 -14.60 -8.28 5.70
C MET A 282 -14.04 -8.43 4.28
N LYS A 283 -14.63 -9.32 3.47
CA LYS A 283 -14.21 -9.50 2.06
C LYS A 283 -14.36 -8.20 1.27
N TYR A 284 -15.43 -7.45 1.49
CA TYR A 284 -15.63 -6.15 0.85
C TYR A 284 -14.54 -5.13 1.26
N MET A 285 -14.22 -5.05 2.56
CA MET A 285 -13.14 -4.18 3.06
C MET A 285 -11.77 -4.59 2.51
N GLU A 286 -11.46 -5.88 2.48
CA GLU A 286 -10.22 -6.40 1.89
C GLU A 286 -10.10 -6.03 0.41
N GLN A 287 -11.18 -6.22 -0.36
CA GLN A 287 -11.22 -5.80 -1.76
C GLN A 287 -11.02 -4.29 -1.91
N MET A 288 -11.66 -3.46 -1.08
CA MET A 288 -11.43 -2.00 -1.09
C MET A 288 -9.99 -1.62 -0.76
N MET A 289 -9.38 -2.22 0.27
CA MET A 289 -8.00 -1.93 0.66
C MET A 289 -7.02 -2.35 -0.44
N ILE A 290 -7.21 -3.52 -1.03
CA ILE A 290 -6.44 -3.98 -2.18
C ILE A 290 -6.59 -2.97 -3.33
N LYS A 291 -7.81 -2.52 -3.65
CA LYS A 291 -8.06 -1.49 -4.69
C LYS A 291 -7.31 -0.18 -4.40
N GLN A 292 -7.34 0.31 -3.17
CA GLN A 292 -6.61 1.54 -2.79
C GLN A 292 -5.10 1.38 -2.90
N LEU A 293 -4.54 0.26 -2.43
CA LEU A 293 -3.11 -0.04 -2.55
C LEU A 293 -2.66 -0.13 -4.02
N TRP A 294 -3.47 -0.77 -4.87
CA TRP A 294 -3.23 -0.79 -6.30
C TRP A 294 -3.25 0.61 -6.89
N SER A 295 -4.27 1.43 -6.58
CA SER A 295 -4.36 2.82 -7.04
C SER A 295 -3.11 3.64 -6.67
N ILE A 296 -2.65 3.53 -5.43
CA ILE A 296 -1.44 4.24 -4.95
C ILE A 296 -0.19 3.76 -5.70
N ARG A 297 -0.04 2.44 -5.90
CA ARG A 297 1.11 1.87 -6.62
C ARG A 297 1.13 2.33 -8.08
N LEU A 298 -0.02 2.35 -8.73
CA LEU A 298 -0.17 2.81 -10.12
C LEU A 298 0.12 4.31 -10.24
N GLU A 299 -0.44 5.11 -9.32
CA GLU A 299 -0.19 6.55 -9.23
C GLU A 299 1.30 6.84 -9.10
N ASN A 300 2.00 6.16 -8.18
CA ASN A 300 3.44 6.33 -8.02
C ASN A 300 4.24 5.88 -9.25
N GLN A 301 3.91 4.73 -9.84
CA GLN A 301 4.65 4.22 -11.00
C GLN A 301 4.46 5.11 -12.24
N PHE A 302 3.23 5.53 -12.51
CA PHE A 302 2.95 6.40 -13.66
C PHE A 302 3.44 7.82 -13.44
N THR A 303 3.35 8.37 -12.22
CA THR A 303 3.91 9.70 -11.93
C THR A 303 5.40 9.73 -12.21
N ASN A 304 6.16 8.77 -11.67
CA ASN A 304 7.61 8.69 -11.92
C ASN A 304 7.94 8.51 -13.41
N ARG A 305 7.14 7.70 -14.12
CA ARG A 305 7.34 7.46 -15.56
C ARG A 305 7.05 8.73 -16.39
N LEU A 306 5.96 9.44 -16.09
CA LEU A 306 5.60 10.69 -16.78
C LEU A 306 6.62 11.80 -16.49
N ASP A 307 7.09 11.92 -15.25
CA ASP A 307 8.13 12.88 -14.89
C ASP A 307 9.47 12.58 -15.58
N PHE A 308 9.82 11.30 -15.73
CA PHE A 308 10.98 10.89 -16.52
C PHE A 308 10.84 11.34 -17.98
N LEU A 309 9.70 11.09 -18.63
CA LEU A 309 9.46 11.49 -20.02
C LEU A 309 9.46 13.01 -20.21
N ARG A 310 9.00 13.78 -19.22
CA ARG A 310 9.08 15.24 -19.25
C ARG A 310 10.52 15.76 -19.11
N THR A 311 11.43 14.94 -18.60
CA THR A 311 12.82 15.35 -18.31
C THR A 311 13.87 14.70 -19.20
N SER A 312 13.50 13.72 -20.04
CA SER A 312 14.41 13.02 -20.96
C SER A 312 15.01 13.95 -22.02
N GLY A 313 14.25 14.94 -22.50
CA GLY A 313 14.70 15.92 -23.50
C GLY A 313 15.78 16.93 -23.07
N ARG A 314 16.29 16.86 -21.83
CA ARG A 314 17.33 17.79 -21.32
C ARG A 314 18.62 17.78 -22.13
N GLU A 315 18.99 16.64 -22.68
CA GLU A 315 20.20 16.53 -23.50
C GLU A 315 20.05 17.27 -24.84
N ILE A 316 18.86 17.22 -25.43
CA ILE A 316 18.51 17.98 -26.65
C ILE A 316 18.66 19.48 -26.38
N LEU A 317 18.13 20.00 -25.26
CA LEU A 317 18.25 21.41 -24.88
C LEU A 317 19.71 21.86 -24.78
N ARG A 318 20.55 21.03 -24.14
CA ARG A 318 21.97 21.32 -23.98
C ARG A 318 22.69 21.33 -25.33
N ASN A 319 22.46 20.33 -26.17
CA ASN A 319 23.10 20.20 -27.47
C ASN A 319 22.62 21.27 -28.46
N TYR A 320 21.34 21.66 -28.39
CA TYR A 320 20.79 22.80 -29.13
C TYR A 320 21.47 24.11 -28.77
N THR A 321 21.64 24.40 -27.47
CA THR A 321 22.30 25.62 -27.01
C THR A 321 23.73 25.73 -27.56
N VAL A 322 24.49 24.64 -27.48
CA VAL A 322 25.85 24.56 -28.03
C VAL A 322 25.85 24.77 -29.55
N LEU A 323 24.90 24.17 -30.27
CA LEU A 323 24.77 24.36 -31.72
C LEU A 323 24.47 25.82 -32.07
N ILE A 324 23.51 26.47 -31.40
CA ILE A 324 23.16 27.86 -31.68
C ILE A 324 24.31 28.82 -31.39
N GLU A 325 25.03 28.63 -30.28
CA GLU A 325 26.25 29.40 -29.99
C GLU A 325 27.30 29.24 -31.11
N THR A 326 27.48 28.00 -31.58
CA THR A 326 28.41 27.67 -32.67
C THR A 326 28.00 28.36 -33.96
N LEU A 327 26.72 28.26 -34.37
CA LEU A 327 26.20 28.91 -35.57
C LEU A 327 26.27 30.44 -35.48
N ASN A 328 26.10 31.04 -34.29
CA ASN A 328 26.30 32.47 -34.07
C ASN A 328 27.76 32.90 -34.19
N ILE A 329 28.72 32.04 -33.81
CA ILE A 329 30.15 32.27 -34.08
C ILE A 329 30.43 32.21 -35.59
N VAL A 330 29.87 31.21 -36.29
CA VAL A 330 29.99 31.09 -37.76
C VAL A 330 29.45 32.33 -38.46
N LYS A 331 28.25 32.79 -38.07
CA LYS A 331 27.63 34.01 -38.59
C LYS A 331 28.54 35.23 -38.45
N ARG A 332 29.15 35.43 -37.28
CA ARG A 332 30.09 36.54 -37.03
C ARG A 332 31.38 36.41 -37.85
N ARG A 333 31.94 35.21 -37.97
CA ARG A 333 33.16 34.97 -38.77
C ARG A 333 32.92 35.24 -40.26
N LYS A 334 31.78 34.80 -40.78
CA LYS A 334 31.37 35.05 -42.17
C LYS A 334 31.15 36.55 -42.43
N ALA A 335 30.51 37.26 -41.50
CA ALA A 335 30.34 38.72 -41.59
C ALA A 335 31.69 39.47 -41.64
N ASN A 336 32.73 38.90 -41.03
CA ASN A 336 34.10 39.43 -41.04
C ASN A 336 34.94 38.92 -42.23
N GLY A 337 34.33 38.28 -43.24
CA GLY A 337 35.01 37.79 -44.44
C GLY A 337 35.90 36.57 -44.21
N LYS A 338 35.81 35.89 -43.07
CA LYS A 338 36.56 34.65 -42.81
C LYS A 338 35.83 33.45 -43.41
N GLU A 339 36.55 32.63 -44.15
CA GLU A 339 36.07 31.31 -44.56
C GLU A 339 35.87 30.43 -43.33
N VAL A 340 34.72 29.75 -43.27
CA VAL A 340 34.39 28.80 -42.22
C VAL A 340 34.06 27.47 -42.87
N SER A 341 34.87 26.46 -42.60
CA SER A 341 34.64 25.09 -43.05
C SER A 341 33.43 24.48 -42.35
N GLU A 342 32.70 23.61 -43.05
CA GLU A 342 31.57 22.86 -42.50
C GLU A 342 31.99 21.95 -41.33
N GLU A 343 33.25 21.50 -41.32
CA GLU A 343 33.86 20.71 -40.24
C GLU A 343 33.76 21.38 -38.86
N PHE A 344 33.61 22.71 -38.82
CA PHE A 344 33.49 23.45 -37.57
C PHE A 344 32.14 23.25 -36.87
N TYR A 345 31.05 23.08 -37.61
CA TYR A 345 29.69 22.99 -37.06
C TYR A 345 29.00 21.64 -37.33
N ALA A 346 29.42 20.88 -38.35
CA ALA A 346 28.84 19.58 -38.69
C ALA A 346 28.84 18.58 -37.53
N PRO A 347 29.91 18.46 -36.70
CA PRO A 347 29.88 17.54 -35.55
C PRO A 347 28.81 17.91 -34.52
N LYS A 348 28.49 19.21 -34.35
CA LYS A 348 27.45 19.65 -33.41
C LYS A 348 26.05 19.33 -33.92
N ILE A 349 25.86 19.40 -35.24
CA ILE A 349 24.63 18.94 -35.89
C ILE A 349 24.46 17.43 -35.68
N GLN A 350 25.51 16.64 -35.93
CA GLN A 350 25.47 15.18 -35.75
C GLN A 350 25.14 14.78 -34.31
N VAL A 351 25.78 15.41 -33.32
CA VAL A 351 25.48 15.15 -31.90
C VAL A 351 24.01 15.45 -31.58
N LEU A 352 23.47 16.56 -32.05
CA LEU A 352 22.06 16.90 -31.82
C LEU A 352 21.11 15.93 -32.55
N GLN A 353 21.46 15.49 -33.77
CA GLN A 353 20.69 14.48 -34.50
C GLN A 353 20.65 13.14 -33.75
N ILE A 354 21.78 12.71 -33.17
CA ILE A 354 21.83 11.49 -32.35
C ILE A 354 20.92 11.63 -31.13
N SER A 355 20.97 12.77 -30.43
CA SER A 355 20.08 13.02 -29.28
C SER A 355 18.60 13.02 -29.67
N LEU A 356 18.26 13.61 -30.83
CA LEU A 356 16.88 13.61 -31.33
C LEU A 356 16.40 12.21 -31.71
N GLU A 357 17.24 11.39 -32.34
CA GLU A 357 16.85 10.02 -32.68
C GLU A 357 16.68 9.16 -31.43
N SER A 358 17.57 9.30 -30.45
CA SER A 358 17.44 8.62 -29.15
C SER A 358 16.14 8.99 -28.43
N GLU A 359 15.77 10.27 -28.41
CA GLU A 359 14.52 10.73 -27.78
C GLU A 359 13.30 10.23 -28.56
N LYS A 360 13.36 10.30 -29.89
CA LYS A 360 12.30 9.78 -30.77
C LYS A 360 12.08 8.28 -30.54
N GLU A 361 13.15 7.48 -30.48
CA GLU A 361 13.04 6.05 -30.19
C GLU A 361 12.45 5.78 -28.80
N LEU A 362 12.85 6.55 -27.79
CA LEU A 362 12.32 6.44 -26.44
C LEU A 362 10.81 6.70 -26.43
N MET A 363 10.38 7.83 -27.00
CA MET A 363 8.97 8.23 -27.06
C MET A 363 8.13 7.25 -27.89
N GLN A 364 8.68 6.74 -28.99
CA GLN A 364 8.01 5.74 -29.82
C GLN A 364 7.84 4.41 -29.08
N LYS A 365 8.89 3.89 -28.43
CA LYS A 365 8.80 2.66 -27.62
C LYS A 365 7.78 2.80 -26.50
N GLU A 366 7.73 3.97 -25.87
CA GLU A 366 6.79 4.28 -24.80
C GLU A 366 5.35 4.42 -25.30
N SER A 367 5.14 5.05 -26.45
CA SER A 367 3.84 5.11 -27.14
C SER A 367 3.35 3.70 -27.49
N GLU A 368 4.21 2.85 -28.05
CA GLU A 368 3.88 1.45 -28.37
C GLU A 368 3.55 0.64 -27.11
N ASN A 369 4.30 0.83 -26.03
CA ASN A 369 4.03 0.18 -24.74
C ASN A 369 2.67 0.58 -24.19
N ILE A 370 2.34 1.88 -24.22
CA ILE A 370 1.02 2.38 -23.81
C ILE A 370 -0.07 1.85 -24.76
N GLY A 371 0.19 1.79 -26.07
CA GLY A 371 -0.71 1.22 -27.06
C GLY A 371 -1.07 -0.24 -26.77
N LYS A 372 -0.09 -1.07 -26.40
CA LYS A 372 -0.32 -2.47 -25.97
C LYS A 372 -1.19 -2.54 -24.70
N ILE A 373 -0.96 -1.65 -23.75
CA ILE A 373 -1.75 -1.56 -22.51
C ILE A 373 -3.21 -1.15 -22.83
N LEU A 374 -3.42 -0.23 -23.77
CA LEU A 374 -4.74 0.22 -24.22
C LEU A 374 -5.52 -0.86 -24.96
N LEU A 375 -4.87 -1.65 -25.83
CA LEU A 375 -5.51 -2.75 -26.58
C LEU A 375 -6.03 -3.86 -25.67
N ASN A 376 -5.47 -4.00 -24.47
CA ASN A 376 -5.95 -4.92 -23.44
C ASN A 376 -7.13 -4.34 -22.63
N GLY A 377 -7.65 -3.16 -22.99
CA GLY A 377 -8.93 -2.61 -22.50
C GLY A 377 -8.92 -1.98 -21.10
N GLN A 378 -7.78 -1.98 -20.41
CA GLN A 378 -7.75 -1.69 -18.96
C GLN A 378 -7.43 -0.22 -18.60
N TRP A 379 -6.99 0.64 -19.53
CA TRP A 379 -6.37 1.93 -19.17
C TRP A 379 -6.67 3.09 -20.13
N VAL A 380 -7.94 3.29 -20.51
CA VAL A 380 -8.39 4.34 -21.45
C VAL A 380 -7.85 5.74 -21.11
N PHE A 381 -7.62 6.05 -19.84
CA PHE A 381 -7.07 7.35 -19.45
C PHE A 381 -5.63 7.61 -19.92
N LEU A 382 -4.94 6.62 -20.49
CA LEU A 382 -3.60 6.79 -21.05
C LEU A 382 -3.60 7.28 -22.50
N TYR A 383 -4.76 7.39 -23.17
CA TYR A 383 -4.85 7.95 -24.53
C TYR A 383 -4.17 9.32 -24.67
N PRO A 384 -4.42 10.31 -23.79
CA PRO A 384 -3.77 11.62 -23.89
C PRO A 384 -2.26 11.56 -23.75
N VAL A 385 -1.74 10.59 -22.97
CA VAL A 385 -0.29 10.38 -22.85
C VAL A 385 0.25 9.88 -24.19
N ARG A 386 -0.36 8.82 -24.74
CA ARG A 386 0.06 8.25 -26.02
C ARG A 386 0.06 9.29 -27.15
N ASP A 387 -1.01 10.07 -27.26
CA ASP A 387 -1.12 11.11 -28.28
C ASP A 387 -0.02 12.17 -28.13
N SER A 388 0.31 12.54 -26.89
CA SER A 388 1.42 13.47 -26.61
C SER A 388 2.77 12.90 -27.00
N LEU A 389 3.00 11.59 -26.78
CA LEU A 389 4.25 10.93 -27.20
C LEU A 389 4.37 10.85 -28.72
N ASP A 390 3.28 10.54 -29.42
CA ASP A 390 3.24 10.51 -30.89
C ASP A 390 3.50 11.91 -31.48
N ASP A 391 2.96 12.95 -30.86
CA ASP A 391 3.26 14.35 -31.20
C ASP A 391 4.76 14.67 -31.04
N ILE A 392 5.39 14.24 -29.95
CA ILE A 392 6.83 14.43 -29.73
C ILE A 392 7.66 13.68 -30.78
N VAL A 393 7.29 12.45 -31.14
CA VAL A 393 7.94 11.67 -32.21
C VAL A 393 7.92 12.45 -33.53
N ASN A 394 6.77 13.05 -33.86
CA ASN A 394 6.62 13.89 -35.05
C ASN A 394 7.46 15.17 -34.99
N SER A 395 7.48 15.87 -33.84
CA SER A 395 8.30 17.08 -33.65
C SER A 395 9.81 16.76 -33.71
N CYS A 396 10.26 15.64 -33.15
CA CYS A 396 11.65 15.16 -33.29
C CYS A 396 12.01 14.91 -34.77
N ALA A 397 11.13 14.25 -35.52
CA ALA A 397 11.34 14.01 -36.95
C ALA A 397 11.40 15.33 -37.76
N ASN A 398 10.54 16.29 -37.45
CA ASN A 398 10.55 17.61 -38.07
C ASN A 398 11.83 18.37 -37.73
N PHE A 399 12.27 18.35 -36.47
CA PHE A 399 13.51 19.00 -36.05
C PHE A 399 14.74 18.39 -36.73
N SER A 400 14.80 17.06 -36.84
CA SER A 400 15.87 16.35 -37.56
C SER A 400 15.93 16.73 -39.05
N LYS A 401 14.76 16.92 -39.69
CA LYS A 401 14.68 17.43 -41.08
C LYS A 401 15.22 18.87 -41.19
N VAL A 402 14.86 19.75 -40.26
CA VAL A 402 15.38 21.14 -40.25
C VAL A 402 16.90 21.15 -40.06
N LEU A 403 17.43 20.31 -39.18
CA LEU A 403 18.88 20.18 -38.94
C LEU A 403 19.64 19.72 -40.19
N SER A 404 19.08 18.75 -40.91
CA SER A 404 19.66 18.27 -42.18
C SER A 404 19.67 19.34 -43.28
N GLY A 405 18.80 20.35 -43.17
CA GLY A 405 18.71 21.47 -44.11
C GLY A 405 19.65 22.65 -43.81
N VAL A 406 20.47 22.60 -42.75
CA VAL A 406 21.35 23.71 -42.36
C VAL A 406 22.53 23.82 -43.35
N ASN A 407 22.59 24.93 -44.07
CA ASN A 407 23.69 25.24 -44.98
C ASN A 407 24.20 26.69 -44.83
N LEU A 408 25.45 26.93 -45.26
CA LEU A 408 26.11 28.24 -45.17
C LEU A 408 25.39 29.38 -45.92
N PRO A 409 24.79 29.17 -47.11
CA PRO A 409 24.08 30.24 -47.83
C PRO A 409 22.86 30.79 -47.08
N ASN A 410 22.10 29.94 -46.38
CA ASN A 410 20.83 30.31 -45.75
C ASN A 410 20.87 30.33 -44.20
N LEU A 411 22.07 30.45 -43.62
CA LEU A 411 22.30 30.33 -42.17
C LEU A 411 21.33 31.15 -41.28
N LEU A 412 20.93 32.36 -41.72
CA LEU A 412 19.97 33.20 -40.99
C LEU A 412 18.57 32.57 -40.91
N ASN A 413 18.07 32.07 -42.05
CA ASN A 413 16.78 31.39 -42.10
C ASN A 413 16.85 30.05 -41.35
N CYS A 414 17.99 29.35 -41.43
CA CYS A 414 18.21 28.11 -40.69
C CYS A 414 18.16 28.32 -39.17
N ILE A 415 18.79 29.38 -38.63
CA ILE A 415 18.76 29.66 -37.17
C ILE A 415 17.32 29.91 -36.70
N ALA A 416 16.53 30.67 -37.47
CA ALA A 416 15.13 30.93 -37.12
C ALA A 416 14.28 29.65 -37.16
N GLN A 417 14.45 28.83 -38.20
CA GLN A 417 13.75 27.54 -38.31
C GLN A 417 14.14 26.56 -37.20
N LEU A 418 15.42 26.48 -36.84
CA LEU A 418 15.90 25.66 -35.74
C LEU A 418 15.31 26.10 -34.40
N LYS A 419 15.18 27.41 -34.18
CA LYS A 419 14.53 27.95 -32.99
C LYS A 419 13.07 27.56 -32.92
N ASN A 420 12.31 27.72 -34.00
CA ASN A 420 10.90 27.36 -34.03
C ASN A 420 10.70 25.85 -33.81
N ALA A 421 11.52 25.01 -34.44
CA ALA A 421 11.45 23.55 -34.26
C ALA A 421 11.81 23.11 -32.84
N HIS A 422 12.77 23.78 -32.21
CA HIS A 422 13.13 23.53 -30.81
C HIS A 422 12.02 23.97 -29.85
N GLU A 423 11.44 25.16 -30.05
CA GLU A 423 10.32 25.65 -29.24
C GLU A 423 9.08 24.75 -29.36
N ASP A 424 8.77 24.29 -30.58
CA ASP A 424 7.70 23.32 -30.82
C ASP A 424 7.94 22.02 -30.03
N LEU A 425 9.12 21.41 -30.17
CA LEU A 425 9.48 20.19 -29.43
C LEU A 425 9.39 20.39 -27.91
N CYS A 426 9.96 21.46 -27.36
CA CYS A 426 9.88 21.75 -25.92
C CYS A 426 8.42 21.89 -25.47
N SER A 427 7.59 22.58 -26.24
CA SER A 427 6.16 22.75 -25.91
C SER A 427 5.41 21.41 -25.87
N LYS A 428 5.75 20.47 -26.76
CA LYS A 428 5.17 19.12 -26.77
C LYS A 428 5.62 18.28 -25.58
N ILE A 429 6.88 18.37 -25.18
CA ILE A 429 7.40 17.69 -23.98
C ILE A 429 6.72 18.24 -22.72
N ASP A 430 6.57 19.56 -22.60
CA ASP A 430 5.90 20.18 -21.46
C ASP A 430 4.39 19.86 -21.39
N ALA A 431 3.78 19.59 -22.54
CA ALA A 431 2.38 19.22 -22.69
C ALA A 431 2.07 17.77 -22.30
N ILE A 432 3.08 16.92 -22.05
CA ILE A 432 2.86 15.56 -21.53
C ILE A 432 2.01 15.66 -20.24
N PRO A 433 0.81 15.05 -20.20
CA PRO A 433 -0.09 15.13 -19.06
C PRO A 433 0.57 14.68 -17.76
N THR A 434 0.30 15.39 -16.66
CA THR A 434 0.63 14.90 -15.31
C THR A 434 -0.38 13.85 -14.88
N PHE A 435 -0.01 13.00 -13.92
CA PHE A 435 -0.95 12.01 -13.38
C PHE A 435 -2.22 12.66 -12.81
N ASP A 436 -2.08 13.79 -12.12
CA ASP A 436 -3.21 14.59 -11.63
C ASP A 436 -4.13 15.08 -12.75
N HIS A 437 -3.56 15.47 -13.90
CA HIS A 437 -4.34 15.87 -15.06
C HIS A 437 -5.15 14.68 -15.60
N LEU A 438 -4.49 13.52 -15.75
CA LEU A 438 -5.13 12.27 -16.19
C LEU A 438 -6.26 11.84 -15.25
N LYS A 439 -6.06 12.00 -13.94
CA LYS A 439 -7.04 11.72 -12.88
C LYS A 439 -8.27 12.62 -12.99
N LYS A 440 -8.10 13.89 -13.35
CA LYS A 440 -9.20 14.86 -13.55
C LYS A 440 -9.95 14.65 -14.86
N THR A 441 -9.25 14.30 -15.93
CA THR A 441 -9.86 14.06 -17.24
C THR A 441 -10.59 12.71 -17.32
N ASN A 442 -10.26 11.79 -16.42
CA ASN A 442 -10.88 10.47 -16.38
C ASN A 442 -11.95 10.37 -15.27
N ASN A 443 -13.21 10.62 -15.64
CA ASN A 443 -14.38 10.31 -14.79
C ASN A 443 -14.52 8.80 -14.46
N GLN A 444 -13.66 7.93 -15.01
CA GLN A 444 -13.73 6.47 -14.87
C GLN A 444 -12.62 5.83 -14.03
N PHE A 445 -11.76 6.57 -13.31
CA PHE A 445 -10.99 5.90 -12.24
C PHE A 445 -11.92 5.22 -11.22
N SER A 446 -13.14 5.74 -11.08
CA SER A 446 -14.22 5.13 -10.30
C SER A 446 -14.91 3.94 -11.00
N ASN A 447 -14.90 3.88 -12.33
CA ASN A 447 -15.67 2.88 -13.12
C ASN A 447 -14.83 1.75 -13.74
N LEU A 448 -13.50 1.86 -13.81
CA LEU A 448 -12.63 0.72 -14.14
C LEU A 448 -12.63 -0.38 -13.05
N ALA A 449 -13.26 -0.11 -11.90
CA ALA A 449 -13.54 -1.06 -10.82
C ALA A 449 -14.95 -1.70 -10.91
N MET A 450 -15.71 -1.43 -11.98
CA MET A 450 -17.08 -1.92 -12.21
C MET A 450 -17.22 -2.87 -13.41
N ILE A 451 -16.14 -3.55 -13.80
CA ILE A 451 -16.28 -4.77 -14.61
C ILE A 451 -16.72 -5.89 -13.65
N GLU A 452 -18.04 -5.99 -13.50
CA GLU A 452 -18.88 -7.15 -13.14
C GLU A 452 -18.42 -8.03 -11.97
N ASP A 453 -18.90 -7.67 -10.79
CA ASP A 453 -19.82 -8.50 -10.01
C ASP A 453 -20.58 -7.51 -9.11
N GLU A 454 -21.80 -7.12 -9.50
CA GLU A 454 -22.70 -6.39 -8.60
C GLU A 454 -23.07 -7.32 -7.43
N PRO A 455 -22.64 -7.07 -6.18
CA PRO A 455 -23.33 -7.68 -5.07
C PRO A 455 -24.70 -6.98 -5.01
N SER A 456 -25.75 -7.76 -5.26
CA SER A 456 -27.13 -7.32 -5.22
C SER A 456 -27.36 -6.40 -4.04
N GLN A 457 -27.86 -5.18 -4.31
CA GLN A 457 -28.36 -4.28 -3.29
C GLN A 457 -29.53 -4.96 -2.57
N PHE A 458 -29.26 -5.67 -1.48
CA PHE A 458 -30.31 -6.03 -0.53
C PHE A 458 -30.67 -4.78 0.25
N LYS A 459 -31.79 -4.17 -0.15
CA LYS A 459 -32.55 -3.28 0.72
C LYS A 459 -32.90 -4.08 1.97
N ILE A 460 -32.39 -3.65 3.11
CA ILE A 460 -32.94 -4.04 4.40
C ILE A 460 -34.27 -3.28 4.48
N GLU A 461 -35.37 -3.97 4.15
CA GLU A 461 -36.68 -3.54 4.65
C GLU A 461 -36.64 -3.74 6.16
N GLU A 462 -36.76 -2.64 6.90
CA GLU A 462 -37.04 -2.65 8.33
C GLU A 462 -38.35 -3.43 8.52
N ILE A 463 -38.25 -4.62 9.12
CA ILE A 463 -39.41 -5.32 9.65
C ILE A 463 -39.61 -4.75 11.06
N GLU A 464 -40.63 -3.90 11.20
CA GLU A 464 -41.22 -3.51 12.50
C GLU A 464 -41.80 -4.70 13.27
#